data_AF-A0A3B9KX90-F1
#
_entry.id   AF-A0A3B9KX90-F1
#
_cell.length_a   1.000
_cell.length_b   1.000
_cell.length_c   1.000
_cell.angle_alpha   90.00
_cell.angle_beta   90.00
_cell.angle_gamma   90.00
#
_symmetry.space_group_name_H-M   'P 1'
#
loop_
_entity.id
_entity.type
_entity.pdbx_description
1 polymer ?
#
loop_
_entity_poly.entity_id
_entity_poly.type
_entity_poly.pdbx_seq_one_letter_code
_entity_poly.pdbx_strand_id
1 'polypeptide(L)' 'AICGHIHVAEMREIDGITYMNDGDWVESCTALVEHHDGRWELLHFQPHAVKDDVPSVNEARIAVVA' A
#
# COMPACT_ATOMS: atom_id res chain seq x y z
N ALA A 1 -2.19 6.41 -11.47
CA ALA A 1 -2.01 7.66 -10.69
C ALA A 1 -1.83 7.27 -9.23
N ILE A 2 -0.84 7.86 -8.56
CA ILE A 2 -0.60 7.63 -7.13
C ILE A 2 -0.96 8.94 -6.41
N CYS A 3 -1.80 8.84 -5.38
CA CYS A 3 -2.26 9.96 -4.58
C CYS A 3 -2.15 9.65 -3.09
N GLY A 4 -2.38 10.67 -2.27
CA GLY A 4 -2.59 10.57 -0.83
C GLY A 4 -3.66 11.57 -0.39
N HIS A 5 -3.53 12.13 0.81
CA HIS A 5 -4.25 13.27 1.35
C HIS A 5 -5.72 13.06 1.76
N ILE A 6 -6.45 12.14 1.14
CA ILE A 6 -7.88 11.93 1.46
C ILE A 6 -8.11 10.88 2.56
N HIS A 7 -7.05 10.26 3.08
CA HIS A 7 -7.06 9.26 4.16
C HIS A 7 -7.87 7.98 3.87
N VAL A 8 -8.26 7.74 2.62
CA VAL A 8 -9.02 6.56 2.20
C VAL A 8 -8.13 5.66 1.35
N ALA A 9 -7.76 4.49 1.89
CA ALA A 9 -6.94 3.53 1.16
C ALA A 9 -7.75 2.88 0.02
N GLU A 10 -7.26 2.95 -1.22
CA GLU A 10 -7.96 2.41 -2.40
C GLU A 10 -6.98 2.04 -3.53
N MET A 11 -7.28 0.93 -4.22
CA MET A 11 -6.62 0.53 -5.47
C MET A 11 -7.68 0.05 -6.45
N ARG A 12 -7.88 0.77 -7.55
CA ARG A 12 -8.88 0.40 -8.58
C ARG A 12 -8.54 0.92 -9.96
N GLU A 13 -9.11 0.30 -10.99
CA GLU A 13 -9.06 0.79 -12.37
C GLU A 13 -10.14 1.85 -12.60
N ILE A 14 -9.73 2.99 -13.19
CA ILE A 14 -10.62 4.08 -13.59
C ILE A 14 -10.21 4.50 -15.00
N ASP A 15 -11.08 4.30 -15.98
CA ASP A 15 -10.85 4.70 -17.38
C ASP A 15 -9.50 4.21 -17.97
N GLY A 16 -9.10 2.98 -17.60
CA GLY A 16 -7.84 2.38 -18.04
C GLY A 16 -6.59 2.91 -17.31
N ILE A 17 -6.79 3.67 -16.23
CA ILE A 17 -5.74 4.12 -15.33
C ILE A 17 -5.87 3.37 -14.00
N THR A 18 -4.80 2.73 -13.57
CA THR A 18 -4.68 2.22 -12.20
C THR A 18 -4.57 3.39 -11.23
N TYR A 19 -5.63 3.65 -10.48
CA TYR A 19 -5.67 4.62 -9.40
C TYR A 19 -5.29 3.94 -8.09
N MET A 20 -4.35 4.54 -7.36
CA MET A 20 -3.82 4.03 -6.11
C MET A 20 -3.71 5.17 -5.10
N ASN A 21 -4.24 4.94 -3.90
CA ASN A 21 -4.19 5.85 -2.77
C ASN A 21 -3.92 5.02 -1.50
N ASP A 22 -2.91 5.38 -0.73
CA ASP A 22 -2.79 4.93 0.65
C ASP A 22 -3.64 5.83 1.56
N GLY A 23 -4.04 5.25 2.69
CA GLY A 23 -4.69 5.98 3.77
C GLY A 23 -3.67 6.46 4.81
N ASP A 24 -4.16 7.04 5.89
CA ASP A 24 -3.29 7.54 6.95
C ASP A 24 -2.68 6.42 7.83
N TRP A 25 -1.76 6.81 8.70
CA TRP A 25 -1.10 5.91 9.65
C TRP A 25 -1.73 5.91 11.04
N VAL A 26 -2.92 6.50 11.17
CA VAL A 26 -3.60 6.65 12.46
C VAL A 26 -4.79 5.72 12.52
N GLU A 27 -5.66 5.78 11.51
CA GLU A 27 -6.89 5.00 11.39
C GLU A 27 -6.69 3.81 10.45
N SER A 28 -6.13 4.04 9.25
CA SER A 28 -6.05 2.98 8.23
C SER A 28 -4.78 2.12 8.33
N CYS A 29 -3.67 2.73 8.77
CA CYS A 29 -2.35 2.12 8.84
C CYS A 29 -1.94 1.41 7.54
N THR A 30 -2.09 2.08 6.39
CA THR A 30 -1.79 1.49 5.08
C THR A 30 -0.54 2.06 4.42
N ALA A 31 0.02 1.31 3.47
CA ALA A 31 1.16 1.74 2.65
C ALA A 31 1.12 1.09 1.26
N LEU A 32 1.53 1.83 0.23
CA LEU A 32 1.73 1.29 -1.12
C LEU A 32 3.15 0.74 -1.29
N VAL A 33 3.25 -0.45 -1.88
CA VAL A 33 4.52 -1.11 -2.14
C VAL A 33 4.63 -1.50 -3.60
N GLU A 34 5.75 -1.12 -4.21
CA GLU A 34 6.15 -1.59 -5.53
C GLU A 34 7.21 -2.69 -5.35
N HIS A 35 6.87 -3.89 -5.80
CA HIS A 35 7.78 -5.03 -5.83
C HIS A 35 8.76 -4.89 -7.00
N HIS A 36 9.93 -5.51 -6.91
CA HIS A 36 10.94 -5.43 -7.99
C HIS A 36 10.49 -6.04 -9.32
N ASP A 37 9.45 -6.87 -9.33
CA ASP A 37 8.82 -7.41 -10.54
C ASP A 37 7.78 -6.46 -11.17
N GLY A 38 7.56 -5.28 -10.58
CA GLY A 38 6.60 -4.27 -11.03
C GLY A 38 5.18 -4.46 -10.50
N ARG A 39 4.94 -5.45 -9.65
CA ARG A 39 3.65 -5.63 -8.97
C ARG A 39 3.44 -4.57 -7.90
N TRP A 40 2.20 -4.08 -7.80
CA TRP A 40 1.77 -3.16 -6.74
C TRP A 40 0.96 -3.88 -5.67
N GLU A 41 1.12 -3.45 -4.43
CA GLU A 41 0.41 -3.99 -3.27
C GLU A 41 0.05 -2.87 -2.29
N LEU A 42 -1.18 -2.93 -1.75
CA LEU A 42 -1.63 -2.04 -0.67
C LEU A 42 -1.58 -2.81 0.66
N LEU A 43 -0.53 -2.56 1.44
CA LEU A 43 -0.32 -3.21 2.72
C LEU A 43 -1.19 -2.57 3.81
N HIS A 44 -1.65 -3.40 4.73
CA HIS A 44 -2.36 -2.99 5.94
C HIS A 44 -1.55 -3.43 7.15
N PHE A 45 -1.10 -2.48 7.96
CA PHE A 45 -0.42 -2.78 9.22
C PHE A 45 -1.44 -3.03 10.32
N GLN A 46 -1.45 -4.25 10.85
CA GLN A 46 -2.25 -4.64 12.01
C GLN A 46 -1.32 -5.10 13.15
N PRO A 47 -1.20 -4.32 14.25
CA PRO A 47 -0.24 -4.59 15.33
C PRO A 47 -0.43 -5.95 16.02
N HIS A 48 -1.64 -6.53 15.93
CA HIS A 48 -2.03 -7.78 16.57
C HIS A 48 -2.34 -8.91 15.58
N ALA A 49 -2.02 -8.74 14.29
CA ALA A 49 -2.12 -9.84 13.35
C ALA A 49 -1.04 -10.88 13.69
N VAL A 50 -1.44 -12.15 13.83
CA VAL A 50 -0.52 -13.28 13.99
C VAL A 50 0.36 -13.33 12.74
N LYS A 51 1.67 -13.16 12.93
CA LYS A 51 2.66 -13.17 11.86
C LYS A 51 3.05 -14.61 11.50
N ASP A 52 2.24 -15.26 10.68
CA ASP A 52 2.68 -16.41 9.90
C ASP A 52 3.10 -15.86 8.53
N ASP A 53 4.40 -15.92 8.21
CA ASP A 53 5.03 -15.39 6.99
C ASP A 53 5.08 -13.85 6.84
N VAL A 54 6.09 -13.21 7.45
CA VAL A 54 6.52 -11.86 7.03
C VAL A 54 7.49 -12.01 5.86
N PRO A 55 7.15 -11.55 4.63
CA PRO A 55 8.08 -11.58 3.51
C PRO A 55 9.33 -10.76 3.85
N SER A 56 10.49 -11.27 3.43
CA SER A 56 11.76 -10.53 3.51
C SER A 56 11.60 -9.18 2.80
N VAL A 57 11.77 -8.08 3.54
CA VAL A 57 11.61 -6.70 3.05
C VAL A 57 12.67 -6.32 1.98
N ASN A 58 13.59 -7.23 1.65
CA ASN A 58 14.63 -7.00 0.64
C ASN A 58 14.15 -7.07 -0.82
N GLU A 59 12.88 -7.38 -1.10
CA GLU A 59 12.37 -7.56 -2.47
C GLU A 59 11.50 -6.41 -3.01
N ALA A 60 11.37 -5.32 -2.26
CA ALA A 60 10.43 -4.25 -2.57
C ALA A 60 10.94 -2.84 -2.23
N ARG A 61 10.41 -1.84 -2.93
CA ARG A 61 10.54 -0.43 -2.57
C ARG A 61 9.25 0.02 -1.91
N ILE A 62 9.36 0.53 -0.68
CA ILE A 62 8.21 1.10 0.04
C ILE A 62 8.01 2.54 -0.45
N ALA A 63 6.83 2.82 -1.00
CA ALA A 63 6.39 4.17 -1.32
C ALA A 63 5.41 4.61 -0.23
N VAL A 64 5.85 5.53 0.63
CA VAL A 64 4.95 6.20 1.57
C VAL A 64 4.48 7.47 0.88
N VAL A 65 3.19 7.55 0.56
CA VAL A 65 2.60 8.76 -0.01
C VAL A 65 1.63 9.32 1.03
N ALA A 66 1.79 10.61 1.38
CA ALA A 66 0.98 11.27 2.39
C ALA A 66 -0.19 12.00 1.74
#